data_AF-A0A2H6JEB9-F1
#
_entry.id   AF-A0A2H6JEB9-F1
#
_cell.length_a   1.000
_cell.length_b   1.000
_cell.length_c   1.000
_cell.angle_alpha   90.00
_cell.angle_beta   90.00
_cell.angle_gamma   90.00
#
_symmetry.space_group_name_H-M   'P 1'
#
loop_
_entity.id
_entity.type
_entity.pdbx_description
1 polymer ?
#
loop_
_entity_poly.entity_id
_entity_poly.type
_entity_poly.pdbx_seq_one_letter_code
_entity_poly.pdbx_strand_id
1 'polypeptide(L)' 'MAWYREAVKADWSSPNEVKQQFGNASILKDGRVIFNIAGNKYRLVVWINYPYKVLYIRFIGTHKQYDQIDAQTI' A
#
# COMPACT_ATOMS: atom_id res chain seq x y z
N MET A 1 2.54 -6.74 -12.22
CA MET A 1 2.74 -8.07 -11.57
C MET A 1 3.82 -8.10 -10.48
N ALA A 2 4.80 -7.18 -10.44
CA ALA A 2 5.85 -7.21 -9.41
C ALA A 2 5.30 -7.08 -7.98
N TRP A 3 4.54 -6.01 -7.68
CA TRP A 3 4.02 -5.76 -6.32
C TRP A 3 3.23 -6.94 -5.74
N TYR A 4 2.30 -7.52 -6.50
CA TYR A 4 1.48 -8.65 -6.03
C TYR A 4 2.34 -9.87 -5.64
N ARG A 5 3.36 -10.20 -6.46
CA ARG A 5 4.23 -11.35 -6.17
C ARG A 5 5.09 -11.14 -4.92
N GLU A 6 5.54 -9.91 -4.69
CA GLU A 6 6.25 -9.54 -3.46
C GLU A 6 5.32 -9.61 -2.26
N ALA A 7 4.13 -9.02 -2.36
CA ALA A 7 3.15 -8.95 -1.27
C ALA A 7 2.64 -10.34 -0.84
N VAL A 8 2.40 -11.27 -1.77
CA VAL A 8 1.95 -12.63 -1.46
C VAL A 8 3.00 -13.44 -0.70
N LYS A 9 4.29 -13.13 -0.86
CA LYS A 9 5.39 -13.79 -0.15
C LYS A 9 5.80 -13.08 1.13
N ALA A 10 5.29 -11.88 1.35
CA ALA A 10 5.68 -11.06 2.47
C ALA A 10 5.01 -11.51 3.77
N ASP A 11 5.75 -11.40 4.87
CA ASP A 11 5.24 -11.67 6.22
C ASP A 11 5.38 -10.42 7.10
N TRP A 12 4.92 -9.27 6.60
CA TRP A 12 5.05 -8.02 7.34
C TRP A 12 4.28 -8.07 8.65
N SER A 13 4.96 -7.77 9.75
CA SER A 13 4.39 -7.68 11.10
C SER A 13 4.20 -6.23 11.55
N SER A 14 4.79 -5.29 10.82
CA SER A 14 4.69 -3.86 11.14
C SER A 14 4.77 -2.98 9.89
N PRO A 15 4.27 -1.73 9.94
CA PRO A 15 4.46 -0.76 8.87
C PRO A 15 5.93 -0.45 8.55
N ASN A 16 6.81 -0.57 9.54
CA ASN A 16 8.24 -0.34 9.37
C ASN A 16 8.87 -1.39 8.42
N GLU A 17 8.45 -2.64 8.50
CA GLU A 17 8.92 -3.70 7.59
C GLU A 17 8.46 -3.45 6.15
N VAL A 18 7.22 -2.97 5.97
CA VAL A 18 6.73 -2.56 4.65
C VAL A 18 7.59 -1.42 4.10
N LYS A 19 7.90 -0.42 4.93
CA LYS A 19 8.73 0.72 4.55
C LYS A 19 10.17 0.33 4.27
N GLN A 20 10.71 -0.67 4.97
CA GLN A 20 12.05 -1.22 4.73
C GLN A 20 12.14 -1.92 3.37
N GLN A 21 11.13 -2.72 3.01
CA GLN A 21 11.08 -3.39 1.70
C GLN A 21 10.74 -2.41 0.57
N PHE A 22 9.83 -1.48 0.82
CA PHE A 22 9.38 -0.46 -0.14
C PHE A 22 9.69 0.93 0.40
N GLY A 23 10.94 1.37 0.25
CA GLY A 23 11.41 2.68 0.74
C GLY A 23 10.58 3.88 0.26
N ASN A 24 9.93 3.77 -0.90
CA ASN A 24 9.07 4.80 -1.46
C ASN A 24 7.59 4.70 -1.05
N ALA A 25 7.19 3.68 -0.29
CA ALA A 25 5.83 3.53 0.20
C ALA A 25 5.52 4.58 1.28
N SER A 26 4.33 5.14 1.29
CA SER A 26 3.88 6.05 2.35
C SER A 26 3.06 5.30 3.37
N ILE A 27 3.46 5.37 4.63
CA ILE A 27 2.73 4.80 5.76
C ILE A 27 1.76 5.85 6.29
N LEU A 28 0.50 5.49 6.40
CA LEU A 28 -0.56 6.30 6.99
C LEU A 28 -0.98 5.71 8.35
N LYS A 29 -1.94 6.36 9.01
CA LYS A 29 -2.48 5.86 10.28
C LYS A 29 -3.30 4.60 10.04
N ASP A 30 -3.47 3.81 11.10
CA ASP A 30 -4.36 2.64 11.12
C ASP A 30 -3.99 1.58 10.07
N GLY A 31 -2.70 1.29 9.91
CA GLY A 31 -2.22 0.21 9.04
C GLY A 31 -2.40 0.43 7.53
N ARG A 32 -2.71 1.66 7.11
CA ARG A 32 -2.82 2.02 5.70
C ARG A 32 -1.46 2.31 5.08
N VAL A 33 -1.25 1.81 3.86
CA VAL A 33 -0.03 1.99 3.10
C VAL A 33 -0.36 2.37 1.66
N ILE A 34 0.37 3.36 1.13
CA ILE A 34 0.30 3.78 -0.26
C ILE A 34 1.55 3.31 -0.98
N PHE A 35 1.38 2.52 -2.04
CA PHE A 35 2.47 2.10 -2.91
C PHE A 35 2.45 2.90 -4.22
N ASN A 36 3.64 3.32 -4.64
CA ASN A 36 3.87 3.92 -5.96
C ASN A 36 4.18 2.80 -6.94
N ILE A 37 3.29 2.53 -7.90
CA ILE A 37 3.43 1.40 -8.84
C ILE A 37 3.52 1.88 -10.30
N ALA A 38 3.98 0.98 -11.17
CA ALA A 38 4.14 1.21 -12.61
C ALA A 38 4.97 2.47 -12.95
N GLY A 39 6.13 2.62 -12.30
CA GLY A 39 7.00 3.78 -12.50
C GLY A 39 6.39 5.07 -11.96
N ASN A 40 5.81 5.00 -10.76
CA ASN A 40 5.15 6.11 -10.07
C ASN A 40 3.86 6.65 -10.74
N LYS A 41 3.37 6.01 -11.81
CA LYS A 41 2.17 6.46 -12.55
C LYS A 41 0.86 6.24 -11.79
N TYR A 42 0.84 5.27 -10.87
CA TYR A 42 -0.34 4.88 -10.11
C TYR A 42 -0.06 4.84 -8.61
N ARG A 43 -1.13 5.01 -7.84
CA ARG A 43 -1.18 4.80 -6.39
C ARG A 43 -2.04 3.59 -6.10
N LEU A 44 -1.51 2.70 -5.27
CA LEU A 44 -2.22 1.56 -4.72
C LEU A 44 -2.36 1.80 -3.21
N VAL A 45 -3.59 2.00 -2.75
CA VAL A 45 -3.89 2.16 -1.32
C VAL A 45 -4.31 0.80 -0.78
N VAL A 46 -3.62 0.35 0.26
CA VAL A 46 -3.86 -0.92 0.93
C VAL A 46 -4.08 -0.65 2.40
N TRP A 47 -5.07 -1.31 2.98
CA TRP A 47 -5.17 -1.45 4.43
C TRP A 47 -4.62 -2.82 4.81
N ILE A 48 -3.62 -2.84 5.69
CA ILE A 48 -2.94 -4.07 6.12
C ILE A 48 -3.37 -4.40 7.53
N ASN A 49 -3.99 -5.57 7.68
CA ASN A 49 -4.27 -6.15 8.97
C ASN A 49 -3.08 -7.03 9.39
N TYR A 50 -2.08 -6.43 10.06
CA TYR A 50 -0.82 -7.09 10.40
C TYR A 50 -0.99 -8.37 11.24
N PRO A 51 -1.83 -8.42 12.30
CA PRO A 51 -2.05 -9.66 13.05
C PRO A 51 -2.54 -10.84 12.21
N TYR A 52 -3.38 -10.58 11.21
CA TYR A 52 -3.97 -11.62 10.36
C TYR A 52 -3.28 -11.78 9.00
N LYS A 53 -2.27 -10.95 8.70
CA LYS A 53 -1.51 -10.94 7.43
C LYS A 53 -2.41 -10.80 6.20
N VAL A 54 -3.51 -10.05 6.34
CA VAL A 54 -4.47 -9.80 5.25
C VAL A 54 -4.30 -8.38 4.72
N LEU A 55 -4.21 -8.26 3.39
CA LEU A 55 -4.10 -6.99 2.69
C LEU A 55 -5.40 -6.71 1.94
N TYR A 56 -6.02 -5.57 2.21
CA TYR A 56 -7.23 -5.13 1.55
C TYR A 56 -6.89 -4.00 0.58
N ILE A 57 -7.08 -4.24 -0.71
CA ILE A 57 -6.95 -3.19 -1.72
C ILE A 57 -8.15 -2.25 -1.58
N ARG A 58 -7.89 -1.01 -1.18
CA ARG A 58 -8.91 0.03 -1.03
C ARG A 58 -9.07 0.85 -2.30
N PHE A 59 -7.97 1.06 -3.03
CA PHE A 59 -7.96 1.86 -4.24
C PHE A 59 -6.77 1.54 -5.14
N ILE A 60 -6.99 1.62 -6.45
CA ILE A 60 -5.96 1.67 -7.47
C ILE A 60 -6.33 2.75 -8.47
N GLY A 61 -5.43 3.69 -8.73
CA GLY A 61 -5.69 4.72 -9.71
C GLY A 61 -4.48 5.59 -10.02
N THR A 62 -4.62 6.43 -11.03
CA THR A 62 -3.62 7.43 -11.40
C THR A 62 -3.46 8.46 -10.28
N HIS A 63 -2.40 9.28 -10.36
CA HIS A 63 -2.25 10.44 -9.50
C HIS A 63 -3.51 11.33 -9.47
N LYS A 64 -4.06 11.67 -10.64
CA LYS A 64 -5.24 12.52 -10.72
C LYS A 64 -6.45 11.93 -9.98
N GLN A 65 -6.65 10.62 -10.09
CA GLN A 65 -7.75 9.94 -9.38
C GLN A 65 -7.47 9.85 -7.88
N TYR A 66 -6.22 9.61 -7.50
CA TYR A 66 -5.78 9.59 -6.11
C TYR A 66 -6.00 10.95 -5.43
N ASP A 67 -5.75 12.05 -6.13
CA ASP A 67 -5.95 13.40 -5.60
C ASP A 67 -7.43 13.74 -5.32
N GLN A 68 -8.38 12.92 -5.81
CA GLN A 68 -9.82 13.09 -5.59
C GLN A 68 -10.35 12.26 -4.41
N ILE A 69 -9.50 11.49 -3.73
CA ILE A 69 -9.88 10.65 -2.60
C ILE A 69 -9.09 11.02 -1.35
N ASP A 70 -9.66 10.72 -0.18
CA ASP A 70 -8.92 10.72 1.08
C ASP A 70 -8.44 9.29 1.40
N ALA A 71 -7.14 9.06 1.20
CA ALA A 71 -6.51 7.77 1.43
C ALA A 71 -6.57 7.30 2.90
N GLN A 72 -6.89 8.17 3.87
CA GLN A 72 -7.06 7.80 5.27
C GLN A 72 -8.44 7.20 5.57
N THR A 73 -9.45 7.45 4.74
CA THR A 73 -10.85 7.11 5.03
C THR A 73 -11.49 6.12 4.04
N ILE A 74 -10.97 5.98 2.81
CA ILE A 74 -11.55 5.12 1.76
C ILE A 74 -11.27 3.63 1.85
#